data_AF-A0A519SQN1-F1
#
_entry.id   AF-A0A519SQN1-F1
#
_cell.length_a   1.000
_cell.length_b   1.000
_cell.length_c   1.000
_cell.angle_alpha   90.00
_cell.angle_beta   90.00
_cell.angle_gamma   90.00
#
_symmetry.space_group_name_H-M   'P 1'
#
loop_
_entity.id
_entity.type
_entity.pdbx_description
1 polymer ?
#
loop_
_entity_poly.entity_id
_entity_poly.type
_entity_poly.pdbx_seq_one_letter_code
_entity_poly.pdbx_strand_id
1 'polypeptide(L)'
;MTTRGKIVVGVLFFALLYFGINKLVASNRFFKKADTQSVLLSSIELPASASGDRATLVVPLAPLPGTAPAENGTAVVWEVMAWNSQMAGMLANGGPRTTQGSALAANGVDMQIVRQDDVSKMQADLVKNALDLQSNPNTPGLIVSIMGDG
;
A
#
# COMPACT_ATOMS: atom_id res chain seq x y z
N MET A 1 16.91 46.75 -43.13
CA MET A 1 16.46 46.20 -41.82
C MET A 1 17.68 45.68 -41.07
N THR A 2 18.06 46.32 -39.96
CA THR A 2 19.27 45.96 -39.20
C THR A 2 19.09 44.58 -38.53
N THR A 3 20.19 43.86 -38.28
CA THR A 3 20.17 42.52 -37.65
C THR A 3 19.35 42.50 -36.35
N ARG A 4 19.39 43.58 -35.57
CA ARG A 4 18.60 43.76 -34.35
C ARG A 4 17.09 43.87 -34.61
N GLY A 5 16.68 44.53 -35.70
CA GLY A 5 15.27 44.63 -36.08
C GLY A 5 14.64 43.29 -36.47
N LYS A 6 15.42 42.39 -37.12
CA LYS A 6 14.95 41.04 -37.46
C LYS A 6 14.71 40.18 -36.22
N ILE A 7 15.58 40.31 -35.21
CA ILE A 7 15.45 39.59 -33.94
C ILE A 7 14.20 40.05 -33.17
N VAL A 8 13.97 41.36 -33.07
CA VAL A 8 12.79 41.90 -32.36
C VAL A 8 11.49 41.49 -33.03
N VAL A 9 11.41 41.55 -34.36
CA VAL A 9 10.22 41.11 -35.10
C VAL A 9 10.01 39.60 -34.96
N GLY A 10 11.09 38.80 -34.98
CA GLY A 10 11.02 37.37 -34.73
C GLY A 10 10.44 37.05 -33.35
N VAL A 11 10.95 37.69 -32.29
CA VAL A 11 10.47 37.47 -30.92
C VAL A 11 8.99 37.87 -30.76
N LEU A 12 8.58 39.00 -31.33
CA LEU A 12 7.18 39.43 -31.31
C LEU A 12 6.26 38.44 -32.04
N PHE A 13 6.72 37.90 -33.18
CA PHE A 13 5.96 36.92 -33.94
C PHE A 13 5.77 35.61 -33.16
N PHE A 14 6.83 35.10 -32.53
CA PHE A 14 6.75 33.90 -31.69
C PHE A 14 5.87 34.11 -30.45
N ALA A 15 5.94 35.28 -29.81
CA ALA A 15 5.10 35.61 -28.67
C ALA A 15 3.60 35.66 -29.06
N LEU A 16 3.28 36.26 -30.20
CA LEU A 16 1.92 36.32 -30.74
C LEU A 16 1.38 34.92 -31.10
N LEU A 17 2.20 34.07 -31.72
CA LEU A 17 1.83 32.69 -32.02
C LEU A 17 1.58 31.88 -30.74
N TYR A 18 2.47 31.98 -29.76
CA TYR A 18 2.32 31.26 -28.49
C TYR A 18 1.04 31.66 -27.76
N PHE A 19 0.79 32.96 -27.59
CA PHE A 19 -0.42 33.45 -26.93
C PHE A 19 -1.69 33.17 -27.74
N GLY A 20 -1.63 33.29 -29.07
CA GLY A 20 -2.74 33.00 -29.96
C GLY A 20 -3.18 31.55 -29.90
N ILE A 21 -2.23 30.61 -30.00
CA ILE A 21 -2.49 29.17 -29.91
C ILE A 21 -3.02 28.81 -28.51
N ASN A 22 -2.38 29.29 -27.45
CA ASN A 22 -2.79 28.96 -26.09
C ASN A 22 -4.21 29.49 -25.78
N LYS A 23 -4.54 30.71 -26.24
CA LYS A 23 -5.89 31.29 -26.09
C LYS A 23 -6.93 30.54 -26.94
N LEU A 24 -6.56 30.06 -28.12
CA LEU A 24 -7.45 29.27 -28.99
C LEU A 24 -7.75 27.90 -28.35
N VAL A 25 -6.72 27.21 -27.84
CA VAL A 25 -6.86 25.91 -27.14
C VAL A 25 -7.66 26.09 -25.84
N ALA A 26 -7.40 27.13 -25.05
CA ALA A 26 -8.13 27.41 -23.82
C ALA A 26 -9.59 27.82 -24.04
N SER A 27 -9.94 28.36 -25.22
CA SER A 27 -11.29 28.85 -25.51
C SER A 27 -12.35 27.75 -25.61
N ASN A 28 -11.95 26.47 -25.65
CA ASN A 28 -12.84 25.30 -25.79
C ASN A 28 -13.79 25.36 -27.01
N ARG A 29 -13.65 26.36 -27.91
CA ARG A 29 -14.51 26.56 -29.09
C ARG A 29 -14.14 25.63 -30.25
N PHE A 30 -12.86 25.31 -30.38
CA PHE A 30 -12.32 24.47 -31.46
C PHE A 30 -11.77 23.14 -30.95
N PHE A 31 -11.16 23.14 -29.77
CA PHE A 31 -10.67 21.94 -29.09
C PHE A 31 -11.51 21.73 -27.83
N LYS A 32 -12.62 20.99 -27.95
CA LYS A 32 -13.37 20.56 -26.77
C LYS A 32 -12.46 19.60 -26.00
N LYS A 33 -12.03 19.95 -24.78
CA LYS A 33 -11.50 18.95 -23.86
C LYS A 33 -12.53 17.82 -23.75
N ALA A 34 -12.09 16.58 -23.99
CA ALA A 34 -12.96 15.43 -23.79
C ALA A 34 -13.31 15.41 -22.30
N ASP A 35 -14.57 15.68 -21.97
CA ASP A 35 -15.08 15.49 -20.62
C ASP A 35 -15.02 13.99 -20.35
N THR A 36 -14.12 13.58 -19.46
CA THR A 36 -14.14 12.25 -18.85
C THR A 36 -15.31 12.22 -17.88
N GLN A 37 -16.54 12.18 -18.41
CA GLN A 37 -17.75 11.96 -17.62
C GLN A 37 -17.64 10.57 -16.99
N SER A 38 -17.74 10.52 -15.66
CA SER A 38 -17.94 9.28 -14.93
C SER A 38 -19.27 8.67 -15.38
N VAL A 39 -19.20 7.59 -16.15
CA VAL A 39 -20.38 6.82 -16.51
C VAL A 39 -20.85 6.11 -15.25
N LEU A 40 -22.00 6.53 -14.72
CA LEU A 40 -22.73 5.74 -13.73
C LEU A 40 -23.26 4.49 -14.45
N LEU A 41 -22.56 3.36 -14.32
CA LEU A 41 -23.11 2.06 -14.71
C LEU A 41 -24.31 1.77 -13.79
N SER A 42 -25.52 1.88 -14.33
CA SER A 42 -26.77 1.65 -13.60
C SER A 42 -26.96 0.19 -13.16
N SER A 43 -26.22 -0.74 -13.77
CA SER A 43 -26.06 -2.11 -13.28
C SER A 43 -24.89 -2.78 -13.98
N ILE A 44 -24.04 -3.45 -13.21
CA ILE A 44 -23.15 -4.48 -13.72
C ILE A 44 -23.92 -5.78 -13.55
N GLU A 45 -24.43 -6.35 -14.65
CA GLU A 45 -24.77 -7.77 -14.64
C GLU A 45 -23.46 -8.52 -14.52
N LEU A 46 -23.17 -9.02 -13.31
CA LEU A 46 -22.13 -10.02 -13.15
C LEU A 46 -22.47 -11.15 -14.13
N PRO A 47 -21.51 -11.62 -14.96
CA PRO A 47 -21.76 -12.81 -15.74
C PRO A 47 -22.29 -13.85 -14.76
N ALA A 48 -23.44 -14.44 -15.08
CA ALA A 48 -23.97 -15.57 -14.35
C ALA A 48 -22.86 -16.61 -14.36
N SER A 49 -22.04 -16.57 -13.31
CA SER A 49 -21.03 -17.58 -13.09
C SER A 49 -21.91 -18.79 -12.93
N ALA A 50 -21.91 -19.69 -13.92
CA ALA A 50 -22.27 -21.07 -13.67
C ALA A 50 -21.48 -21.38 -12.42
N SER A 51 -22.18 -21.46 -11.29
CA SER A 51 -21.57 -21.73 -10.00
C SER A 51 -20.85 -23.03 -10.26
N GLY A 52 -19.53 -22.96 -10.48
CA GLY A 52 -18.74 -24.16 -10.57
C GLY A 52 -19.07 -24.96 -9.32
N ASP A 53 -19.00 -26.29 -9.41
CA ASP A 53 -19.11 -27.23 -8.30
C ASP A 53 -17.99 -27.03 -7.24
N ARG A 54 -17.73 -25.78 -6.84
CA ARG A 54 -16.97 -25.41 -5.68
C ARG A 54 -17.93 -25.54 -4.53
N ALA A 55 -17.80 -26.64 -3.80
CA ALA A 55 -18.41 -26.81 -2.49
C ALA A 55 -18.28 -25.50 -1.70
N THR A 56 -19.40 -24.90 -1.31
CA THR A 56 -19.40 -23.77 -0.40
C THR A 56 -18.95 -24.28 0.96
N LEU A 57 -17.64 -24.25 1.20
CA LEU A 57 -17.07 -24.49 2.52
C LEU A 57 -17.48 -23.33 3.41
N VAL A 58 -18.49 -23.55 4.25
CA VAL A 58 -18.83 -22.62 5.34
C VAL A 58 -17.69 -22.68 6.34
N VAL A 59 -16.80 -21.68 6.31
CA VAL A 59 -15.76 -21.53 7.32
C VAL A 59 -16.40 -20.89 8.56
N PRO A 60 -16.51 -21.60 9.70
CA PRO A 60 -17.05 -21.02 10.91
C PRO A 60 -16.17 -19.85 11.37
N LEU A 61 -16.80 -18.79 11.87
CA LEU A 61 -16.08 -17.64 12.42
C LEU A 61 -15.22 -18.09 13.60
N ALA A 62 -13.93 -17.82 13.54
CA ALA A 62 -13.02 -18.09 14.65
C ALA A 62 -13.42 -17.24 15.87
N PRO A 63 -13.32 -17.78 17.10
CA PRO A 63 -13.51 -16.98 18.30
C PRO A 63 -12.48 -15.86 18.36
N LEU A 64 -12.87 -14.74 18.97
CA LEU A 64 -11.92 -13.65 19.20
C LEU A 64 -10.80 -14.12 20.16
N PRO A 65 -9.55 -13.68 19.94
CA PRO A 65 -8.45 -13.98 20.86
C PRO A 65 -8.75 -13.48 22.28
N GLY A 66 -8.25 -14.20 23.27
CA GLY A 66 -8.29 -13.77 24.67
C GLY A 66 -7.29 -12.65 24.97
N THR A 67 -7.19 -12.27 26.24
CA THR A 67 -6.23 -11.26 26.74
C THR A 67 -5.00 -11.88 27.41
N ALA A 68 -5.03 -13.17 27.72
CA ALA A 68 -3.92 -13.86 28.35
C ALA A 68 -2.79 -14.11 27.33
N PRO A 69 -1.51 -13.85 27.67
CA PRO A 69 -0.39 -14.20 26.81
C PRO A 69 -0.35 -15.69 26.49
N ALA A 70 0.04 -16.06 25.26
CA ALA A 70 0.20 -17.46 24.87
C ALA A 70 1.48 -18.11 25.43
N GLU A 71 2.53 -17.29 25.65
CA GLU A 71 3.84 -17.68 26.23
C GLU A 71 4.48 -18.93 25.59
N ASN A 72 4.16 -19.22 24.33
CA ASN A 72 4.68 -20.37 23.59
C ASN A 72 4.83 -20.04 22.10
N GLY A 73 5.72 -20.78 21.42
CA GLY A 73 5.94 -20.66 19.98
C GLY A 73 7.29 -20.05 19.59
N THR A 74 7.53 -19.98 18.28
CA THR A 74 8.71 -19.36 17.68
C THR A 74 8.63 -17.85 17.83
N ALA A 75 9.66 -17.27 18.44
CA ALA A 75 9.74 -15.83 18.67
C ALA A 75 9.93 -15.04 17.36
N VAL A 76 9.05 -14.08 17.14
CA VAL A 76 9.08 -13.17 15.99
C VAL A 76 8.82 -11.74 16.47
N VAL A 77 9.56 -10.78 15.95
CA VAL A 77 9.29 -9.35 16.10
C VAL A 77 8.69 -8.85 14.80
N TRP A 78 7.59 -8.10 14.88
CA TRP A 78 6.97 -7.46 13.74
C TRP A 78 7.03 -5.94 13.90
N GLU A 79 7.91 -5.31 13.15
CA GLU A 79 8.00 -3.87 13.07
C GLU A 79 6.98 -3.30 12.09
N VAL A 80 6.19 -2.36 12.59
CA VAL A 80 5.06 -1.80 11.87
C VAL A 80 5.11 -0.27 11.85
N MET A 81 5.01 0.30 10.66
CA MET A 81 4.63 1.71 10.52
C MET A 81 3.16 1.90 10.88
N ALA A 82 2.79 3.08 11.35
CA ALA A 82 1.40 3.40 11.70
C ALA A 82 0.46 3.43 10.47
N TRP A 83 -0.01 2.25 10.04
CA TRP A 83 -0.87 2.06 8.88
C TRP A 83 -1.91 0.95 9.11
N ASN A 84 -3.17 1.22 8.72
CA ASN A 84 -4.31 0.36 9.02
C ASN A 84 -4.36 -0.96 8.23
N SER A 85 -3.57 -1.14 7.16
CA SER A 85 -3.55 -2.38 6.37
C SER A 85 -3.15 -3.61 7.20
N GLN A 86 -2.52 -3.38 8.35
CA GLN A 86 -1.99 -4.41 9.25
C GLN A 86 -3.02 -4.92 10.28
N MET A 87 -4.24 -4.37 10.32
CA MET A 87 -5.26 -4.71 11.33
C MET A 87 -5.61 -6.21 11.35
N ALA A 88 -5.65 -6.86 10.19
CA ALA A 88 -5.90 -8.30 10.12
C ALA A 88 -4.80 -9.11 10.83
N GLY A 89 -3.53 -8.71 10.67
CA GLY A 89 -2.41 -9.33 11.38
C GLY A 89 -2.47 -9.08 12.89
N MET A 90 -2.85 -7.87 13.31
CA MET A 90 -3.03 -7.55 14.73
C MET A 90 -4.15 -8.40 15.38
N LEU A 91 -5.26 -8.62 14.67
CA LEU A 91 -6.33 -9.52 15.10
C LEU A 91 -5.85 -10.98 15.16
N ALA A 92 -5.11 -11.43 14.13
CA ALA A 92 -4.55 -12.78 14.11
C ALA A 92 -3.55 -13.02 15.25
N ASN A 93 -2.85 -11.97 15.71
CA ASN A 93 -1.96 -12.03 16.87
C ASN A 93 -2.70 -12.02 18.22
N GLY A 94 -3.81 -11.29 18.28
CA GLY A 94 -4.51 -10.99 19.54
C GLY A 94 -4.08 -9.67 20.19
N GLY A 95 -3.41 -8.78 19.44
CA GLY A 95 -2.96 -7.47 19.90
C GLY A 95 -1.44 -7.27 19.78
N PRO A 96 -0.83 -6.42 20.63
CA PRO A 96 0.61 -6.14 20.61
C PRO A 96 1.50 -7.36 20.91
N ARG A 97 0.94 -8.37 21.59
CA ARG A 97 1.59 -9.63 21.93
C ARG A 97 0.67 -10.80 21.59
N THR A 98 1.25 -11.94 21.23
CA THR A 98 0.46 -13.17 20.99
C THR A 98 -0.34 -13.53 22.22
N THR A 99 -1.67 -13.63 22.07
CA THR A 99 -2.57 -14.08 23.13
C THR A 99 -3.17 -15.46 22.85
N GLN A 100 -3.63 -16.12 23.91
CA GLN A 100 -4.30 -17.42 23.84
C GLN A 100 -5.55 -17.34 22.95
N GLY A 101 -5.73 -18.36 22.11
CA GLY A 101 -6.85 -18.41 21.16
C GLY A 101 -6.65 -17.59 19.88
N SER A 102 -5.51 -16.89 19.74
CA SER A 102 -5.17 -16.21 18.49
C SER A 102 -4.74 -17.19 17.39
N ALA A 103 -4.86 -16.75 16.13
CA ALA A 103 -4.42 -17.57 14.99
C ALA A 103 -2.90 -17.81 15.02
N LEU A 104 -2.11 -16.82 15.48
CA LEU A 104 -0.67 -16.99 15.62
C LEU A 104 -0.30 -17.97 16.75
N ALA A 105 -0.99 -17.92 17.90
CA ALA A 105 -0.80 -18.91 18.97
C ALA A 105 -1.13 -20.32 18.48
N ALA A 106 -2.23 -20.49 17.74
CA ALA A 106 -2.64 -21.78 17.18
C ALA A 106 -1.63 -22.38 16.18
N ASN A 107 -0.79 -21.54 15.58
CA ASN A 107 0.26 -21.93 14.64
C ASN A 107 1.66 -21.90 15.27
N GLY A 108 1.77 -21.78 16.60
CA GLY A 108 3.04 -21.82 17.31
C GLY A 108 3.95 -20.62 17.05
N VAL A 109 3.40 -19.43 16.87
CA VAL A 109 4.16 -18.18 16.70
C VAL A 109 3.94 -17.25 17.90
N ASP A 110 5.02 -16.84 18.56
CA ASP A 110 5.03 -15.77 19.56
C ASP A 110 5.53 -14.47 18.92
N MET A 111 4.59 -13.59 18.56
CA MET A 111 4.86 -12.33 17.89
C MET A 111 4.76 -11.13 18.84
N GLN A 112 5.80 -10.30 18.83
CA GLN A 112 5.80 -8.95 19.41
C GLN A 112 5.65 -7.92 18.30
N ILE A 113 4.56 -7.16 18.33
CA ILE A 113 4.37 -6.03 17.42
C ILE A 113 5.06 -4.80 18.03
N VAL A 114 5.90 -4.14 17.25
CA VAL A 114 6.62 -2.93 17.66
C VAL A 114 6.37 -1.83 16.63
N ARG A 115 5.95 -0.66 17.09
CA ARG A 115 5.82 0.50 16.21
C ARG A 115 7.21 1.01 15.81
N GLN A 116 7.47 1.10 14.52
CA GLN A 116 8.67 1.69 13.95
C GLN A 116 8.28 2.47 12.70
N ASP A 117 8.46 3.79 12.74
CA ASP A 117 8.07 4.68 11.65
C ASP A 117 9.28 5.18 10.82
N ASP A 118 10.51 4.85 11.24
CA ASP A 118 11.73 5.15 10.48
C ASP A 118 12.07 3.99 9.53
N VAL A 119 11.82 4.20 8.23
CA VAL A 119 12.09 3.22 7.18
C VAL A 119 13.57 2.85 7.08
N SER A 120 14.48 3.81 7.31
CA SER A 120 15.93 3.55 7.24
C SER A 120 16.35 2.63 8.38
N LYS A 121 15.75 2.84 9.56
CA LYS A 121 15.94 1.95 10.71
C LYS A 121 15.36 0.55 10.45
N MET A 122 14.13 0.43 9.94
CA MET A 122 13.54 -0.88 9.61
C MET A 122 14.42 -1.68 8.63
N GLN A 123 14.99 -1.01 7.61
CA GLN A 123 15.90 -1.64 6.67
C GLN A 123 17.21 -2.10 7.34
N ALA A 124 17.77 -1.26 8.22
CA ALA A 124 18.96 -1.60 8.98
C ALA A 124 18.71 -2.79 9.93
N ASP A 125 17.57 -2.79 10.62
CA ASP A 125 17.16 -3.83 11.55
C ASP A 125 16.91 -5.16 10.80
N LEU A 126 16.32 -5.12 9.60
CA LEU A 126 16.15 -6.30 8.74
C LEU A 126 17.49 -6.92 8.31
N VAL A 127 18.45 -6.10 7.85
CA VAL A 127 19.80 -6.57 7.50
C VAL A 127 20.50 -7.14 8.72
N LYS A 128 20.42 -6.46 9.86
CA LYS A 128 21.01 -6.93 11.11
C LYS A 128 20.42 -8.29 11.52
N ASN A 129 19.10 -8.44 11.48
CA ASN A 129 18.44 -9.69 11.84
C ASN A 129 18.85 -10.84 10.92
N ALA A 130 19.02 -10.60 9.62
CA ALA A 130 19.52 -11.62 8.69
C ALA A 130 20.94 -12.09 9.05
N LEU A 131 21.84 -11.17 9.43
CA LEU A 131 23.19 -11.51 9.89
C LEU A 131 23.16 -12.25 11.24
N ASP A 132 22.31 -11.81 12.17
CA ASP A 132 22.13 -12.45 13.47
C ASP A 132 21.57 -13.88 13.32
N LEU A 133 20.60 -14.10 12.44
CA LEU A 133 20.05 -15.43 12.12
C LEU A 133 21.08 -16.35 11.45
N GLN A 134 21.90 -15.80 10.56
CA GLN A 134 23.00 -16.56 9.95
C GLN A 134 24.01 -17.04 10.99
N SER A 135 24.34 -16.20 11.97
CA SER A 135 25.29 -16.53 13.04
C SER A 135 24.68 -17.39 14.16
N ASN A 136 23.39 -17.19 14.45
CA ASN A 136 22.65 -17.90 15.48
C ASN A 136 21.21 -18.19 15.01
N PRO A 137 20.90 -19.46 14.67
CA PRO A 137 19.56 -19.87 14.24
C PRO A 137 18.46 -19.66 15.30
N ASN A 138 18.80 -19.45 16.57
CA ASN A 138 17.84 -19.19 17.65
C ASN A 138 17.50 -17.70 17.80
N THR A 139 18.09 -16.82 16.99
CA THR A 139 17.71 -15.40 16.97
C THR A 139 16.23 -15.28 16.61
N PRO A 140 15.43 -14.46 17.33
CA PRO A 140 14.05 -14.19 16.93
C PRO A 140 13.97 -13.66 15.50
N GLY A 141 13.01 -14.14 14.72
CA GLY A 141 12.80 -13.64 13.36
C GLY A 141 12.30 -12.19 13.37
N LEU A 142 12.67 -11.40 12.37
CA LEU A 142 12.13 -10.05 12.19
C LEU A 142 11.29 -9.97 10.91
N ILE A 143 10.08 -9.40 11.04
CA ILE A 143 9.21 -9.00 9.94
C ILE A 143 9.13 -7.47 9.98
N VAL A 144 9.28 -6.83 8.82
CA VAL A 144 9.09 -5.38 8.68
C VAL A 144 7.92 -5.11 7.74
N SER A 145 7.04 -4.18 8.11
CA SER A 145 5.96 -3.69 7.25
C SER A 145 6.11 -2.20 7.03
N ILE A 146 6.69 -1.86 5.88
CA ILE A 146 6.92 -0.50 5.42
C ILE A 146 5.71 -0.06 4.57
N MET A 147 5.25 1.18 4.78
CA MET A 147 4.18 1.78 4.01
C MET A 147 4.58 1.89 2.53
N GLY A 148 3.74 1.34 1.64
CA GLY A 148 3.81 1.53 0.18
C GLY A 148 2.64 2.35 -0.34
N ASP A 149 2.63 2.65 -1.63
CA ASP A 149 1.55 3.37 -2.31
C ASP A 149 0.30 2.51 -2.61
N GLY A 150 0.32 1.22 -2.23
CA GLY A 150 -0.84 0.32 -2.31
C GLY A 150 -0.88 -0.52 -3.57
#